data_AF-A0A972NTT0-F1
#
_entry.id   AF-A0A972NTT0-F1
#
_cell.length_a   1.000
_cell.length_b   1.000
_cell.length_c   1.000
_cell.angle_alpha   90.00
_cell.angle_beta   90.00
_cell.angle_gamma   90.00
#
_symmetry.space_group_name_H-M   'P 1'
#
loop_
_entity.id
_entity.type
_entity.pdbx_description
1 polymer ?
#
loop_
_entity_poly.entity_id
_entity_poly.type
_entity_poly.pdbx_seq_one_letter_code
_entity_poly.pdbx_strand_id
1 'polypeptide(L)'
;MTRLRFDEVSIKRTFRWRDPVTGKPRQETKKFWQTVNPFNKGADGSPKTRGEIMFELEQQARLWMLRKENDARDAAQRKTAECRA
;
A
#
# COMPACT_ATOMS: atom_id res chain seq x y z
N MET A 1 -30.95 -14.60 16.20
CA MET A 1 -29.52 -14.22 16.22
C MET A 1 -29.01 -14.12 14.79
N THR A 2 -28.67 -12.92 14.31
CA THR A 2 -28.07 -12.73 12.99
C THR A 2 -26.61 -13.18 13.07
N ARG A 3 -26.20 -14.15 12.23
CA ARG A 3 -24.79 -14.59 12.17
C ARG A 3 -23.95 -13.45 11.59
N LEU A 4 -23.05 -12.90 12.40
CA LEU A 4 -22.04 -11.96 11.94
C LEU A 4 -21.01 -12.72 11.10
N ARG A 5 -20.80 -12.29 9.85
CA ARG A 5 -19.71 -12.77 9.00
C ARG A 5 -18.62 -11.71 8.95
N PHE A 6 -17.38 -12.17 8.98
CA PHE A 6 -16.18 -11.34 8.98
C PHE A 6 -15.27 -11.84 7.86
N ASP A 7 -15.58 -11.45 6.63
CA ASP A 7 -14.82 -11.90 5.46
C ASP A 7 -13.63 -10.96 5.22
N GLU A 8 -12.41 -11.51 5.17
CA GLU A 8 -11.21 -10.74 4.84
C GLU A 8 -11.20 -10.43 3.34
N VAL A 9 -10.98 -9.16 3.02
CA VAL A 9 -10.62 -8.71 1.67
C VAL A 9 -9.20 -8.21 1.76
N SER A 10 -8.30 -8.77 0.94
CA SER A 10 -6.90 -8.37 0.96
C SER A 10 -6.27 -8.34 -0.43
N ILE A 11 -5.27 -7.47 -0.56
CA ILE A 11 -4.40 -7.38 -1.74
C ILE A 11 -2.95 -7.30 -1.28
N LYS A 12 -2.02 -7.72 -2.13
CA LYS A 12 -0.58 -7.62 -1.89
C LYS A 12 0.07 -6.84 -3.03
N ARG A 13 0.97 -5.92 -2.70
CA ARG A 13 1.84 -5.26 -3.68
C ARG A 13 3.29 -5.44 -3.29
N THR A 14 4.13 -5.52 -4.32
CA THR A 14 5.57 -5.70 -4.21
C THR A 14 6.24 -4.54 -4.92
N PHE A 15 7.09 -3.81 -4.21
CA PHE A 15 7.94 -2.77 -4.77
C PHE A 15 9.38 -3.28 -4.87
N ARG A 16 10.04 -3.03 -5.98
CA ARG A 16 11.43 -3.43 -6.25
C ARG A 16 12.22 -2.23 -6.68
N TRP A 17 13.42 -2.05 -6.13
CA TRP A 17 14.30 -0.95 -6.49
C TRP A 17 15.76 -1.38 -6.41
N ARG A 18 16.65 -0.58 -7.00
CA ARG A 18 18.09 -0.68 -6.74
C ARG A 18 18.46 0.31 -5.66
N ASP A 19 19.14 -0.17 -4.64
CA ASP A 19 19.67 0.66 -3.58
C ASP A 19 20.77 1.57 -4.15
N PRO A 20 20.63 2.91 -4.11
CA PRO A 20 21.63 3.82 -4.67
C PRO A 20 22.94 3.85 -3.85
N VAL A 21 22.93 3.39 -2.59
CA VAL A 21 24.14 3.33 -1.76
C VAL A 21 24.93 2.07 -2.06
N THR A 22 24.25 0.92 -2.11
CA THR A 22 24.92 -0.39 -2.24
C THR A 22 24.90 -0.98 -3.64
N GLY A 23 24.10 -0.44 -4.56
CA GLY A 23 23.87 -0.93 -5.92
C GLY A 23 23.03 -2.23 -6.00
N LYS A 24 22.70 -2.84 -4.86
CA LYS A 24 22.03 -4.13 -4.78
C LYS A 24 20.53 -4.03 -5.06
N PRO A 25 19.92 -5.03 -5.72
CA PRO A 25 18.47 -5.08 -5.86
C PRO A 25 17.81 -5.34 -4.49
N ARG A 26 16.75 -4.60 -4.20
CA ARG A 26 15.94 -4.69 -2.99
C ARG A 26 14.48 -4.87 -3.36
N GLN A 27 13.73 -5.51 -2.46
CA GLN A 27 12.30 -5.73 -2.61
C GLN A 27 11.61 -5.54 -1.27
N GLU A 28 10.43 -4.93 -1.29
CA GLU A 28 9.52 -4.82 -0.15
C GLU A 28 8.12 -5.24 -0.58
N THR A 29 7.47 -6.07 0.23
CA THR A 29 6.11 -6.55 -0.04
C THR A 29 5.20 -6.14 1.09
N LYS A 30 4.04 -5.54 0.76
CA LYS A 30 3.05 -5.10 1.74
C LYS A 30 1.68 -5.70 1.43
N LYS A 31 1.05 -6.28 2.46
CA LYS A 31 -0.35 -6.72 2.45
C LYS A 31 -1.24 -5.57 2.93
N PHE A 32 -2.29 -5.27 2.17
CA PHE A 32 -3.37 -4.37 2.56
C PHE A 32 -4.60 -5.24 2.75
N TRP A 33 -5.33 -5.05 3.84
CA TRP A 33 -6.49 -5.86 4.16
C TRP A 33 -7.50 -5.08 4.99
N GLN A 34 -8.76 -5.45 4.83
CA GLN A 34 -9.88 -4.98 5.62
C GLN A 34 -10.90 -6.12 5.72
N THR A 35 -11.83 -5.99 6.66
CA THR A 35 -12.88 -6.99 6.88
C THR A 35 -14.23 -6.41 6.47
N VAL A 36 -15.01 -7.20 5.72
CA VAL A 36 -16.43 -6.94 5.54
C VAL A 36 -17.11 -7.25 6.87
N ASN A 37 -17.55 -6.22 7.59
CA ASN A 37 -18.29 -6.39 8.84
C ASN A 37 -19.32 -5.24 9.03
N PRO A 38 -20.33 -5.41 9.89
CA PRO A 38 -21.40 -4.41 10.06
C PRO A 38 -20.96 -3.08 10.69
N PHE A 39 -19.75 -3.00 11.22
CA PHE A 39 -19.18 -1.81 11.85
C PHE A 39 -18.27 -1.01 10.92
N ASN A 40 -17.75 -1.63 9.86
CA ASN A 40 -16.99 -0.97 8.81
C ASN A 40 -17.97 -0.22 7.91
N LYS A 41 -18.31 1.02 8.27
CA LYS A 41 -19.34 1.80 7.60
C LYS A 41 -18.76 2.80 6.60
N GLY A 42 -19.49 3.03 5.52
CA GLY A 42 -19.27 4.12 4.58
C GLY A 42 -19.72 5.46 5.14
N ALA A 43 -19.55 6.53 4.35
CA ALA A 43 -19.95 7.88 4.73
C ALA A 43 -21.47 8.04 4.92
N ASP A 44 -22.26 7.16 4.30
CA ASP A 44 -23.71 7.06 4.40
C ASP A 44 -24.18 6.26 5.63
N GLY A 45 -23.25 5.69 6.41
CA GLY A 45 -23.55 4.86 7.58
C GLY A 45 -23.89 3.40 7.27
N SER A 46 -23.92 3.01 5.99
CA SER A 46 -24.12 1.62 5.56
C SER A 46 -22.82 0.81 5.67
N PRO A 47 -22.86 -0.50 5.96
CA PRO A 47 -21.66 -1.34 5.93
C PRO A 47 -21.02 -1.32 4.54
N LYS A 48 -19.69 -1.15 4.49
CA LYS A 48 -18.93 -1.18 3.24
C LYS A 48 -19.08 -2.53 2.57
N THR A 49 -19.37 -2.47 1.29
CA THR A 49 -19.37 -3.61 0.40
C THR A 49 -17.95 -4.10 0.14
N ARG A 50 -17.83 -5.35 -0.30
CA ARG A 50 -16.55 -5.91 -0.76
C ARG A 50 -15.91 -5.06 -1.88
N GLY A 51 -16.73 -4.46 -2.75
CA GLY A 51 -16.27 -3.62 -3.86
C GLY A 51 -15.63 -2.32 -3.38
N GLU A 52 -16.28 -1.62 -2.45
CA GLU A 52 -15.74 -0.40 -1.83
C GLU A 52 -14.45 -0.67 -1.06
N ILE A 53 -14.43 -1.77 -0.28
CA ILE A 53 -13.21 -2.19 0.41
C ILE A 53 -12.08 -2.46 -0.59
N MET A 54 -12.36 -3.17 -1.68
CA MET A 54 -11.34 -3.44 -2.70
C MET A 54 -10.79 -2.14 -3.30
N PHE A 55 -11.66 -1.20 -3.65
CA PHE A 55 -11.26 0.10 -4.19
C PHE A 55 -10.37 0.88 -3.21
N GLU A 56 -10.74 0.94 -1.92
CA GLU A 56 -9.90 1.58 -0.90
C GLU A 56 -8.54 0.91 -0.75
N LEU A 57 -8.51 -0.42 -0.72
CA LEU A 57 -7.27 -1.17 -0.65
C LEU A 57 -6.38 -0.87 -1.87
N GLU A 58 -6.94 -0.84 -3.07
CA GLU A 58 -6.20 -0.47 -4.29
C GLU A 58 -5.64 0.94 -4.23
N GLN A 59 -6.41 1.91 -3.73
CA GLN A 59 -5.95 3.29 -3.54
C GLN A 59 -4.81 3.38 -2.52
N GLN A 60 -4.92 2.68 -1.39
CA GLN A 60 -3.84 2.59 -0.39
C GLN A 60 -2.58 1.95 -0.96
N ALA A 61 -2.75 0.87 -1.74
CA ALA A 61 -1.67 0.18 -2.41
C ALA A 61 -0.97 1.08 -3.45
N ARG A 62 -1.74 1.85 -4.22
CA ARG A 62 -1.21 2.81 -5.20
C ARG A 62 -0.44 3.93 -4.53
N LEU A 63 -0.99 4.54 -3.47
CA LEU A 63 -0.31 5.59 -2.71
C LEU A 63 0.99 5.08 -2.07
N TRP A 64 0.98 3.84 -1.58
CA TRP A 64 2.18 3.21 -1.06
C TRP A 64 3.25 3.00 -2.14
N MET A 65 2.88 2.54 -3.33
CA MET A 65 3.82 2.40 -4.47
C MET A 65 4.41 3.76 -4.86
N LEU A 66 3.58 4.79 -5.05
CA LEU A 66 4.04 6.14 -5.38
C LEU A 66 4.99 6.72 -4.34
N ARG A 67 4.68 6.51 -3.05
CA ARG A 67 5.58 6.91 -1.97
C ARG A 67 6.93 6.20 -2.09
N LYS A 68 6.94 4.89 -2.32
CA LYS A 68 8.18 4.11 -2.47
C LYS A 68 9.00 4.53 -3.69
N GLU A 69 8.34 4.87 -4.79
CA GLU A 69 9.00 5.42 -5.98
C GLU A 69 9.66 6.77 -5.69
N ASN A 70 8.95 7.68 -5.01
CA ASN A 70 9.50 8.96 -4.61
C ASN A 70 10.68 8.80 -3.64
N ASP A 71 10.53 7.96 -2.60
CA ASP A 71 11.59 7.68 -1.64
C ASP A 71 12.85 7.14 -2.34
N ALA A 72 12.69 6.24 -3.33
CA ALA A 72 13.80 5.69 -4.11
C ALA A 72 14.46 6.74 -5.02
N ARG A 73 13.66 7.61 -5.66
CA ARG A 73 14.16 8.70 -6.49
C ARG A 73 14.96 9.71 -5.67
N ASP A 74 14.43 10.13 -4.53
CA ASP A 74 15.06 11.12 -3.67
C ASP A 74 16.37 10.58 -3.07
N ALA A 75 16.41 9.29 -2.72
CA ALA A 75 17.65 8.63 -2.29
C ALA A 75 18.72 8.63 -3.40
N ALA A 76 18.34 8.40 -4.66
CA ALA A 76 19.27 8.44 -5.79
C ALA A 76 19.79 9.85 -6.08
N GLN A 77 18.94 10.86 -5.96
CA GLN A 77 19.33 12.27 -6.13
C GLN A 77 20.32 12.73 -5.06
N ARG A 78 20.07 12.39 -3.78
CA ARG A 78 21.00 12.68 -2.68
C ARG A 78 22.37 12.07 -2.93
N LYS A 79 22.42 10.81 -3.36
CA LYS A 79 23.69 10.15 -3.67
C LYS A 79 24.44 10.84 -4.81
N THR A 80 23.73 11.28 -5.84
CA THR A 80 24.33 12.00 -6.98
C THR A 80 24.90 13.36 -6.55
N ALA A 81 24.21 14.07 -5.64
CA ALA A 81 24.68 15.34 -5.10
C ALA A 81 25.95 15.18 -4.25
N GLU A 82 26.00 14.15 -3.39
CA GLU A 82 27.19 13.82 -2.59
C GLU A 82 28.42 13.51 -3.45
N CYS A 83 28.27 12.81 -4.59
CA CYS A 83 29.40 12.48 -5.45
C CYS A 83 29.95 13.67 -6.27
N ARG A 84 29.25 14.81 -6.29
CA ARG A 84 29.67 16.02 -7.02
C ARG A 84 30.29 17.10 -6.14
N ALA A 85 30.17 16.97 -4.82
CA ALA A 85 30.83 17.81 -3.83
C ALA A 85 32.25 17.29 -3.55
#